data_AF-A0A1F8T5L9-F1
#
_entry.id   AF-A0A1F8T5L9-F1
#
_cell.length_a   1.000
_cell.length_b   1.000
_cell.length_c   1.000
_cell.angle_alpha   90.00
_cell.angle_beta   90.00
_cell.angle_gamma   90.00
#
_symmetry.space_group_name_H-M   'P 1'
#
loop_
_entity.id
_entity.type
_entity.pdbx_description
1 polymer ?
#
loop_
_entity_poly.entity_id
_entity_poly.type
_entity_poly.pdbx_seq_one_letter_code
_entity_poly.pdbx_strand_id
1 'polypeptide(L)'
;MEIVGRFFNQHSFTLFAATSIVVLAIVLFRDGIEAGDLFALGALSVGLLVAYIFLQPGPSSLSEVEHVEAQIGNGRPVLLEFQSPY
;
A
#
# COMPACT_ATOMS: atom_id res chain seq x y z
N MET A 1 10.00 16.04 12.01
CA MET A 1 8.59 15.78 11.63
C MET A 1 8.46 15.11 10.26
N GLU A 2 9.38 15.33 9.30
CA GLU A 2 9.34 14.67 7.98
C GLU A 2 9.33 13.14 8.00
N ILE A 3 10.14 12.51 8.86
CA ILE A 3 10.26 11.04 8.92
C ILE A 3 8.93 10.38 9.29
N VAL A 4 8.25 10.94 10.30
CA VAL A 4 6.96 10.43 10.77
C VAL A 4 5.89 10.61 9.69
N GLY A 5 5.81 11.79 9.07
CA GLY A 5 4.84 12.04 7.99
C GLY A 5 5.02 11.11 6.79
N ARG A 6 6.28 10.83 6.41
CA ARG A 6 6.59 9.91 5.31
C ARG A 6 6.17 8.48 5.63
N PHE A 7 6.42 8.00 6.84
CA PHE A 7 5.99 6.67 7.29
C PHE A 7 4.47 6.52 7.23
N PHE A 8 3.72 7.51 7.74
CA PHE A 8 2.25 7.49 7.68
C PHE A 8 1.74 7.50 6.24
N ASN A 9 2.37 8.25 5.33
CA ASN A 9 1.98 8.27 3.93
C ASN A 9 2.21 6.91 3.25
N GLN A 10 3.43 6.35 3.40
CA GLN A 10 3.83 5.09 2.77
C GLN A 10 3.05 3.88 3.28
N HIS A 11 2.59 3.92 4.53
CA HIS A 11 1.81 2.84 5.15
C HIS A 11 0.35 3.21 5.36
N SER A 12 -0.14 4.29 4.74
CA SER A 12 -1.50 4.81 4.93
C SER A 12 -2.57 3.75 4.68
N PHE A 13 -2.42 2.98 3.60
CA PHE A 13 -3.32 1.87 3.30
C PHE A 13 -3.33 0.81 4.42
N THR A 14 -2.16 0.33 4.83
CA THR A 14 -2.04 -0.72 5.86
C THR A 14 -2.57 -0.24 7.21
N LEU A 15 -2.26 1.00 7.59
CA LEU A 15 -2.78 1.61 8.81
C LEU A 15 -4.31 1.72 8.77
N PHE A 16 -4.87 2.15 7.64
CA PHE A 16 -6.31 2.26 7.47
C PHE A 16 -7.00 0.89 7.48
N ALA A 17 -6.42 -0.09 6.80
CA ALA A 17 -6.90 -1.48 6.79
C ALA A 17 -6.92 -2.07 8.20
N ALA A 18 -5.81 -1.96 8.93
CA ALA A 18 -5.70 -2.43 10.32
C ALA A 18 -6.73 -1.75 11.23
N THR A 19 -6.84 -0.42 11.13
CA THR A 19 -7.83 0.35 11.92
C THR A 19 -9.26 -0.09 11.60
N SER A 20 -9.59 -0.29 10.32
CA SER A 20 -10.92 -0.72 9.89
C SER A 20 -11.28 -2.11 10.41
N ILE A 21 -10.33 -3.06 10.39
CA ILE A 21 -10.51 -4.40 10.96
C ILE A 21 -10.76 -4.32 12.47
N VAL A 22 -9.97 -3.54 13.19
CA VAL A 22 -10.13 -3.37 14.65
C VAL A 22 -11.48 -2.75 14.99
N VAL A 23 -11.87 -1.68 14.30
CA VAL A 23 -13.17 -1.03 14.51
C VAL A 23 -14.30 -2.00 14.23
N LEU A 24 -14.25 -2.74 13.12
CA LEU A 24 -15.29 -3.73 12.80
C LEU A 24 -15.35 -4.84 13.85
N ALA A 25 -14.20 -5.35 14.30
CA ALA A 25 -14.14 -6.39 15.34
C ALA A 25 -14.77 -5.91 16.65
N ILE A 26 -14.48 -4.67 17.08
CA ILE A 26 -15.09 -4.09 18.29
C ILE A 26 -16.61 -3.98 18.12
N VAL A 27 -17.09 -3.56 16.95
CA VAL A 27 -18.53 -3.40 16.68
C VAL A 27 -19.24 -4.75 16.64
N LEU A 28 -18.68 -5.76 15.98
CA LEU A 28 -19.30 -7.08 15.86
C LEU A 28 -19.27 -7.83 17.19
N PHE A 29 -18.13 -7.86 17.87
CA PHE A 29 -17.95 -8.69 19.07
C PHE A 29 -18.53 -8.09 20.35
N ARG A 30 -19.17 -6.91 20.28
CA ARG A 30 -19.71 -6.21 21.45
C ARG A 30 -20.82 -6.98 22.17
N ASP A 31 -21.60 -7.76 21.42
CA ASP A 31 -22.81 -8.46 21.90
C ASP A 31 -22.59 -10.00 22.01
N GLY A 32 -21.39 -10.48 21.68
CA GLY A 32 -21.04 -11.89 21.56
C GLY A 32 -20.29 -12.17 20.26
N ILE A 33 -19.78 -13.40 20.07
CA ILE A 33 -19.17 -13.83 18.81
C ILE A 33 -20.06 -14.86 18.16
N GLU A 34 -20.65 -14.49 17.02
CA GLU A 34 -21.45 -15.38 16.18
C GLU A 34 -20.72 -15.77 14.90
N ALA A 35 -21.15 -16.85 14.25
CA ALA A 35 -20.57 -17.28 12.98
C ALA A 35 -20.64 -16.18 11.90
N GLY A 36 -21.73 -15.40 11.90
CA GLY A 36 -21.91 -14.26 11.00
C GLY A 36 -20.83 -13.19 11.15
N ASP A 37 -20.38 -12.95 12.39
CA ASP A 37 -19.34 -11.96 12.67
C ASP A 37 -17.99 -12.39 12.10
N LEU A 38 -17.66 -13.67 12.20
CA LEU A 38 -16.46 -14.23 11.59
C LEU A 38 -16.51 -14.12 10.07
N PHE A 39 -17.67 -14.38 9.45
CA PHE A 39 -17.82 -14.21 8.01
C PHE A 39 -17.68 -12.76 7.57
N ALA A 40 -18.27 -11.81 8.31
CA ALA A 40 -18.15 -10.39 8.01
C ALA A 40 -16.70 -9.89 8.15
N LEU A 41 -16.02 -10.24 9.25
CA LEU A 41 -14.63 -9.87 9.48
C LEU A 41 -13.68 -10.52 8.47
N GLY A 42 -13.93 -11.79 8.13
CA GLY A 42 -13.21 -12.52 7.11
C GLY A 42 -13.39 -11.90 5.72
N ALA A 43 -14.62 -11.57 5.34
CA ALA A 43 -14.93 -10.93 4.06
C ALA A 43 -14.23 -9.56 3.93
N LEU A 44 -14.26 -8.73 4.98
CA LEU A 44 -13.53 -7.47 4.99
C LEU A 44 -12.03 -7.69 4.82
N SER A 45 -11.46 -8.63 5.58
CA SER A 45 -10.02 -8.92 5.55
C SER A 45 -9.56 -9.40 4.18
N VAL A 46 -10.33 -10.29 3.54
CA VAL A 46 -10.06 -10.77 2.18
C VAL A 46 -10.20 -9.63 1.17
N GLY A 47 -11.24 -8.82 1.27
CA GLY A 47 -11.44 -7.67 0.37
C GLY A 47 -10.29 -6.67 0.46
N LEU A 48 -9.81 -6.35 1.66
CA LEU A 48 -8.66 -5.48 1.87
C LEU A 48 -7.36 -6.11 1.34
N LEU A 49 -7.16 -7.41 1.51
CA LEU A 49 -6.01 -8.12 0.96
C LEU A 49 -6.02 -8.09 -0.57
N VAL A 50 -7.16 -8.36 -1.19
CA VAL A 50 -7.32 -8.25 -2.65
C VAL A 50 -7.03 -6.81 -3.08
N ALA A 51 -7.63 -5.82 -2.45
CA ALA A 51 -7.36 -4.42 -2.75
C ALA A 51 -5.86 -4.09 -2.62
N TYR A 52 -5.18 -4.58 -1.58
CA TYR A 52 -3.74 -4.38 -1.41
C TYR A 52 -2.94 -4.96 -2.58
N ILE A 53 -3.23 -6.19 -3.00
CA ILE A 53 -2.51 -6.83 -4.10
C ILE A 53 -2.69 -6.07 -5.42
N PHE A 54 -3.90 -5.54 -5.68
CA PHE A 54 -4.21 -4.84 -6.93
C PHE A 54 -3.81 -3.36 -6.92
N LEU A 55 -3.80 -2.71 -5.77
CA LEU A 55 -3.55 -1.26 -5.65
C LEU A 55 -2.18 -0.94 -5.03
N GLN A 56 -1.42 -1.91 -4.50
CA GLN A 56 -0.11 -1.58 -3.96
C GLN A 56 0.76 -0.99 -5.08
N PRO A 57 1.42 0.15 -4.83
CA PRO A 57 2.42 0.65 -5.76
C PRO A 57 3.49 -0.43 -5.95
N GLY A 58 3.77 -0.78 -7.20
CA GLY A 58 4.87 -1.70 -7.54
C GLY A 58 6.21 -1.15 -7.08
N PRO A 59 7.27 -1.98 -7.05
CA PRO A 59 8.62 -1.53 -6.70
C PRO A 59 8.98 -0.29 -7.55
N SER A 60 9.17 0.84 -6.88
CA SER A 60 9.50 2.11 -7.52
C SER A 60 10.87 2.01 -8.18
N SER A 61 10.90 2.19 -9.51
CA SER A 61 11.94 2.78 -10.39
C SER A 61 13.45 2.54 -10.14
N LEU A 62 13.88 1.74 -9.16
CA LEU A 62 15.30 1.39 -9.00
C LEU A 62 15.81 0.61 -10.21
N SER A 63 14.94 -0.13 -10.90
CA SER A 63 15.28 -0.73 -12.21
C SER A 63 15.36 0.28 -13.35
N GLU A 64 14.69 1.43 -13.25
CA GLU A 64 14.78 2.50 -14.25
C GLU A 64 16.07 3.29 -14.10
N VAL A 65 16.58 3.53 -12.89
CA VAL A 65 17.83 4.28 -12.69
C VAL A 65 19.02 3.58 -13.36
N GLU A 66 19.19 2.28 -13.14
CA GLU A 66 20.29 1.51 -13.75
C GLU A 66 20.14 1.41 -15.29
N HIS A 67 18.91 1.33 -15.78
CA HIS A 67 18.62 1.31 -17.21
C HIS A 67 18.86 2.67 -17.88
N VAL A 68 18.57 3.75 -17.17
CA VAL A 68 18.79 5.13 -17.60
C VAL A 68 20.28 5.47 -17.58
N GLU A 69 21.01 5.09 -16.53
CA GLU A 69 22.47 5.28 -16.46
C GLU A 69 23.19 4.58 -17.62
N ALA A 70 22.75 3.38 -18.02
CA ALA A 70 23.28 2.68 -19.20
C ALA A 70 23.00 3.39 -20.54
N GLN A 71 21.96 4.23 -20.61
CA GLN A 71 21.62 5.00 -21.81
C GLN A 71 22.34 6.35 -21.87
N ILE A 72 22.75 6.91 -20.72
CA ILE A 72 23.53 8.14 -20.61
C ILE A 72 24.94 7.91 -21.21
N GLY A 73 25.32 8.74 -22.19
CA GLY A 73 26.64 8.67 -22.84
C GLY A 73 26.63 8.11 -24.28
N ASN A 74 25.48 7.62 -24.77
CA ASN A 74 25.36 7.09 -26.15
C ASN A 74 25.17 8.16 -27.24
N GLY A 75 25.41 9.44 -26.93
CA GLY A 75 25.32 10.55 -27.90
C GLY A 75 23.89 10.91 -28.36
N ARG A 76 22.85 10.35 -27.72
CA ARG A 76 21.44 10.70 -27.96
C ARG A 76 20.84 11.35 -26.71
N PRO A 77 19.95 12.36 -26.84
CA PRO A 77 19.24 12.92 -25.71
C PRO A 77 18.38 11.83 -25.04
N VAL A 78 18.56 11.65 -23.73
CA VAL A 78 17.77 10.73 -22.91
C VAL A 78 16.82 11.57 -22.05
N LEU A 79 15.52 11.24 -22.09
CA LEU A 79 14.53 11.88 -21.24
C LEU A 79 14.58 11.23 -19.85
N LEU A 80 14.93 12.02 -18.84
CA LEU A 80 14.98 11.59 -17.44
C LEU A 80 13.64 11.92 -16.77
N GLU A 81 12.72 10.96 -16.77
CA GLU A 81 11.50 11.07 -15.98
C GLU A 81 11.69 10.34 -14.65
N PHE A 82 12.17 11.07 -13.64
CA PHE A 82 12.13 10.55 -12.28
C PHE A 82 10.69 10.61 -11.78
N GLN A 83 10.01 9.47 -11.76
CA GLN A 83 8.74 9.34 -11.03
C GLN A 83 9.01 9.69 -9.56
N SER A 84 8.40 10.77 -9.07
CA SER A 84 8.42 11.11 -7.65
C SER A 84 7.82 9.93 -6.87
N PRO A 85 8.53 9.32 -5.91
CA PRO A 85 7.98 8.24 -5.09
C PRO A 85 7.00 8.73 -4.01
N TYR A 86 6.48 9.95 -4.16
CA TYR A 86 5.47 10.58 -3.29
C TYR A 86 4.40 11.24 -4.14
#